data_AF-A0A6G8I859-F1
#
_entry.id   AF-A0A6G8I859-F1
#
_cell.length_a   1.000
_cell.length_b   1.000
_cell.length_c   1.000
_cell.angle_alpha   90.00
_cell.angle_beta   90.00
_cell.angle_gamma   90.00
#
_symmetry.space_group_name_H-M   'P 1'
#
loop_
_entity.id
_entity.type
_entity.pdbx_description
1 polymer ?
#
loop_
_entity_poly.entity_id
_entity_poly.type
_entity_poly.pdbx_seq_one_letter_code
_entity_poly.pdbx_strand_id
1 'polypeptide(L)'
;MMPFKAYVKIDENRYREHFGLDFEQFEAGQVFHHRPGMTVSQQDNAEEALDTINSAQLHYDAHYASQTEWKNCLGVSTMTLQKIMGMTSKTFHRKLGIIEFVDIAMTHPVFGGDTLYAESTIKTKEDYPGNKDVGLLTVVTRGLNQNGDEVAKIEYKILVFKAGKHPLDNGDTVRSSGVEDDKFASHRLLKDGSFIEQVGIYYEDLMPGEIYEHRPGKTFTEEENRLHALRSLELSPQYSDSHYIAQFSKNGMLIAEPFLVGVLTALTTRTFDRVVANLGWNNIKLIKPVYAGDTIYAVSEILDKRESKSRPAQGIMHVKSSAYNQKGELVCIYERHFLIYKKGMGPYESAGY
;
A
#
# COMPACT_ATOMS: atom_id res chain seq x y z
N MET A 1 15.48 3.72 -21.09
CA MET A 1 15.48 4.10 -19.66
C MET A 1 15.38 2.81 -18.86
N MET A 2 16.25 2.58 -17.87
CA MET A 2 16.17 1.34 -17.08
C MET A 2 14.85 1.31 -16.29
N PRO A 3 14.16 0.16 -16.20
CA PRO A 3 12.90 0.07 -15.47
C PRO A 3 13.12 0.33 -13.97
N PHE A 4 12.20 1.07 -13.36
CA PHE A 4 12.19 1.30 -11.92
C PHE A 4 12.08 -0.03 -11.17
N LYS A 5 12.89 -0.25 -10.13
CA LYS A 5 12.93 -1.51 -9.38
C LYS A 5 12.26 -1.36 -8.02
N ALA A 6 11.45 -2.35 -7.66
CA ALA A 6 10.75 -2.47 -6.39
C ALA A 6 11.58 -3.20 -5.32
N TYR A 7 12.78 -3.69 -5.65
CA TYR A 7 13.59 -4.54 -4.78
C TYR A 7 15.07 -4.24 -4.92
N VAL A 8 15.81 -4.53 -3.85
CA VAL A 8 17.27 -4.54 -3.82
C VAL A 8 17.77 -5.93 -3.41
N LYS A 9 18.88 -6.37 -3.99
CA LYS A 9 19.55 -7.59 -3.57
C LYS A 9 20.41 -7.27 -2.35
N ILE A 10 20.22 -8.01 -1.27
CA ILE A 10 20.97 -7.82 -0.02
C ILE A 10 21.84 -9.02 0.36
N ASP A 11 21.58 -10.19 -0.22
CA ASP A 11 22.41 -11.39 -0.08
C ASP A 11 22.18 -12.35 -1.26
N GLU A 12 22.85 -13.51 -1.26
CA GLU A 12 22.54 -14.63 -2.16
C GLU A 12 21.08 -15.08 -1.94
N ASN A 13 20.26 -14.97 -2.99
CA ASN A 13 18.81 -15.24 -3.00
C ASN A 13 17.98 -14.45 -1.98
N ARG A 14 18.51 -13.35 -1.41
CA ARG A 14 17.78 -12.49 -0.48
C ARG A 14 17.56 -11.10 -1.05
N TYR A 15 16.30 -10.70 -1.07
CA TYR A 15 15.85 -9.43 -1.62
C TYR A 15 15.08 -8.64 -0.57
N ARG A 16 15.16 -7.32 -0.63
CA ARG A 16 14.38 -6.42 0.23
C ARG A 16 13.53 -5.51 -0.63
N GLU A 17 12.27 -5.38 -0.26
CA GLU A 17 11.37 -4.41 -0.88
C GLU A 17 11.88 -2.97 -0.71
N HIS A 18 11.93 -2.23 -1.81
CA HIS A 18 12.34 -0.83 -1.89
C HIS A 18 11.19 0.00 -2.46
N PHE A 19 10.67 0.95 -1.69
CA PHE A 19 9.48 1.73 -2.05
C PHE A 19 9.83 3.09 -2.66
N GLY A 20 8.93 3.65 -3.47
CA GLY A 20 9.10 4.98 -4.05
C GLY A 20 10.25 5.09 -5.04
N LEU A 21 10.29 6.24 -5.70
CA LEU A 21 11.39 6.64 -6.57
C LEU A 21 12.22 7.74 -5.88
N ASP A 22 13.52 7.71 -6.10
CA ASP A 22 14.44 8.80 -5.75
C ASP A 22 14.24 10.01 -6.65
N PHE A 23 14.63 11.19 -6.17
CA PHE A 23 14.56 12.43 -6.93
C PHE A 23 15.20 12.34 -8.33
N GLU A 24 16.33 11.65 -8.45
CA GLU A 24 17.07 11.47 -9.70
C GLU A 24 16.30 10.65 -10.75
N GLN A 25 15.31 9.86 -10.34
CA GLN A 25 14.53 9.00 -11.23
C GLN A 25 13.35 9.72 -11.90
N PHE A 26 13.03 10.93 -11.45
CA PHE A 26 12.01 11.77 -12.05
C PHE A 26 12.58 12.63 -13.18
N GLU A 27 11.77 12.95 -14.17
CA GLU A 27 12.08 13.93 -15.22
C GLU A 27 10.82 14.69 -15.62
N ALA A 28 10.98 15.97 -15.99
CA ALA A 28 9.85 16.77 -16.46
C ALA A 28 9.20 16.13 -17.69
N GLY A 29 7.87 16.09 -17.71
CA GLY A 29 7.06 15.44 -18.74
C GLY A 29 6.76 13.96 -18.50
N GLN A 30 7.37 13.30 -17.50
CA GLN A 30 6.99 11.93 -17.14
C GLN A 30 5.54 11.87 -16.64
N VAL A 31 4.83 10.82 -17.05
CA VAL A 31 3.45 10.52 -16.65
C VAL A 31 3.39 9.16 -15.95
N PHE A 32 2.76 9.12 -14.78
CA PHE A 32 2.60 7.93 -13.95
C PHE A 32 1.12 7.61 -13.74
N HIS A 33 0.71 6.40 -14.10
CA HIS A 33 -0.60 5.82 -13.83
C HIS A 33 -0.54 5.03 -12.53
N HIS A 34 -1.26 5.50 -11.51
CA HIS A 34 -1.23 4.91 -10.18
C HIS A 34 -2.27 3.80 -10.05
N ARG A 35 -1.88 2.70 -9.41
CA ARG A 35 -2.71 1.50 -9.26
C ARG A 35 -2.52 0.87 -7.88
N PRO A 36 -3.56 0.23 -7.30
CA PRO A 36 -4.88 -0.07 -7.88
C PRO A 36 -5.85 1.10 -7.86
N GLY A 37 -6.94 0.99 -8.63
CA GLY A 37 -8.12 1.84 -8.47
C GLY A 37 -8.83 1.56 -7.14
N MET A 38 -9.55 2.55 -6.62
CA MET A 38 -10.18 2.48 -5.30
C MET A 38 -11.66 2.87 -5.38
N THR A 39 -12.54 1.91 -5.12
CA THR A 39 -13.98 2.17 -4.99
C THR A 39 -14.26 2.84 -3.65
N VAL A 40 -15.01 3.95 -3.67
CA VAL A 40 -15.49 4.63 -2.46
C VAL A 40 -16.92 4.21 -2.18
N SER A 41 -17.27 3.95 -0.93
CA SER A 41 -18.63 3.63 -0.51
C SER A 41 -19.32 4.82 0.12
N GLN A 42 -20.64 4.75 0.28
CA GLN A 42 -21.38 5.75 1.05
C GLN A 42 -21.02 5.70 2.55
N GLN A 43 -20.55 4.56 3.05
CA GLN A 43 -20.05 4.46 4.43
C GLN A 43 -18.74 5.25 4.58
N ASP A 44 -17.79 5.10 3.64
CA ASP A 44 -16.54 5.90 3.65
C ASP A 44 -16.85 7.40 3.65
N ASN A 45 -17.83 7.82 2.85
CA ASN A 45 -18.25 9.22 2.76
C ASN A 45 -18.85 9.74 4.08
N ALA A 46 -19.69 8.94 4.72
CA ALA A 46 -20.29 9.30 6.01
C ALA A 46 -19.25 9.33 7.14
N GLU A 47 -18.36 8.35 7.19
CA GLU A 47 -17.25 8.30 8.17
C GLU A 47 -16.34 9.52 8.01
N GLU A 48 -15.90 9.84 6.79
CA GLU A 48 -15.10 11.06 6.52
C GLU A 48 -15.81 12.32 7.01
N ALA A 49 -17.11 12.48 6.69
CA ALA A 49 -17.85 13.67 7.09
C ALA A 49 -17.89 13.81 8.62
N LEU A 50 -18.07 12.70 9.35
CA LEU A 50 -18.11 12.70 10.81
C LEU A 50 -16.72 12.93 11.43
N ASP A 51 -15.69 12.27 10.91
CA ASP A 51 -14.31 12.37 11.39
C ASP A 51 -13.73 13.78 11.18
N THR A 52 -14.19 14.48 10.14
CA THR A 52 -13.79 15.87 9.83
C THR A 52 -14.72 16.93 10.42
N ILE A 53 -15.74 16.52 11.20
CA ILE A 53 -16.74 17.43 11.80
C ILE A 53 -17.47 18.26 10.72
N ASN A 54 -17.64 17.69 9.53
CA ASN A 54 -18.38 18.30 8.44
C ASN A 54 -19.88 18.04 8.65
N SER A 55 -20.62 19.07 9.09
CA SER A 55 -22.04 18.98 9.39
C SER A 55 -22.97 19.14 8.18
N ALA A 56 -22.43 19.13 6.95
CA ALA A 56 -23.25 19.27 5.75
C ALA A 56 -24.06 17.99 5.49
N GLN A 57 -25.38 18.08 5.62
CA GLN A 57 -26.30 16.94 5.53
C GLN A 57 -26.19 16.20 4.19
N LEU A 58 -25.80 16.90 3.13
CA LEU A 58 -25.65 16.34 1.78
C LEU A 58 -24.71 15.12 1.73
N HIS A 59 -23.80 14.94 2.69
CA HIS A 59 -22.84 13.84 2.68
C HIS A 59 -23.35 12.54 3.32
N TYR A 60 -24.38 12.59 4.18
CA TYR A 60 -24.81 11.41 4.97
C TYR A 60 -26.32 11.30 5.23
N ASP A 61 -27.10 12.38 5.04
CA ASP A 61 -28.56 12.31 5.09
C ASP A 61 -29.12 12.01 3.69
N ALA A 62 -29.44 10.75 3.46
CA ALA A 62 -29.99 10.29 2.18
C ALA A 62 -31.34 10.94 1.83
N HIS A 63 -32.17 11.26 2.84
CA HIS A 63 -33.46 11.90 2.60
C HIS A 63 -33.24 13.33 2.13
N TYR A 64 -32.40 14.11 2.82
CA TYR A 64 -32.01 15.45 2.40
C TYR A 64 -31.38 15.43 1.00
N ALA A 65 -30.41 14.54 0.77
CA ALA A 65 -29.70 14.44 -0.49
C ALA A 65 -30.64 14.14 -1.68
N SER A 66 -31.68 13.33 -1.48
CA SER A 66 -32.69 13.05 -2.52
C SER A 66 -33.48 14.29 -2.99
N GLN A 67 -33.56 15.33 -2.15
CA GLN A 67 -34.22 16.59 -2.49
C GLN A 67 -33.32 17.54 -3.28
N THR A 68 -32.00 17.34 -3.22
CA THR A 68 -31.03 18.15 -3.98
C THR A 68 -31.01 17.76 -5.47
N GLU A 69 -30.26 18.51 -6.29
CA GLU A 69 -30.05 18.17 -7.71
C GLU A 69 -29.28 16.85 -7.89
N TRP A 70 -28.47 16.47 -6.91
CA TRP A 70 -27.59 15.29 -6.96
C TRP A 70 -28.34 13.97 -6.78
N LYS A 71 -29.50 13.99 -6.11
CA LYS A 71 -30.35 12.82 -5.79
C LYS A 71 -29.72 11.72 -4.93
N ASN A 72 -28.43 11.83 -4.63
CA ASN A 72 -27.65 10.92 -3.79
C ASN A 72 -26.73 11.73 -2.89
N CYS A 73 -26.25 11.11 -1.80
CA CYS A 73 -25.28 11.74 -0.93
C CYS A 73 -24.00 12.06 -1.71
N LEU A 74 -23.69 13.35 -1.82
CA LEU A 74 -22.51 13.81 -2.55
C LEU A 74 -21.27 13.46 -1.75
N GLY A 75 -20.21 13.01 -2.43
CA GLY A 75 -18.91 12.75 -1.83
C GLY A 75 -18.31 14.02 -1.20
N VAL A 76 -17.74 13.89 0.00
CA VAL A 76 -16.89 14.92 0.59
C VAL A 76 -15.70 15.15 -0.34
N SER A 77 -15.54 16.38 -0.86
CA SER A 77 -14.50 16.69 -1.85
C SER A 77 -13.08 16.47 -1.32
N THR A 78 -12.84 16.75 -0.03
CA THR A 78 -11.56 16.49 0.62
C THR A 78 -11.27 15.01 0.79
N MET A 79 -12.30 14.14 0.85
CA MET A 79 -12.10 12.69 0.78
C MET A 79 -11.48 12.32 -0.57
N THR A 80 -12.09 12.79 -1.66
CA THR A 80 -11.61 12.52 -3.02
C THR A 80 -10.16 12.97 -3.19
N LEU A 81 -9.82 14.18 -2.69
CA LEU A 81 -8.44 14.67 -2.64
C LEU A 81 -7.52 13.70 -1.88
N GLN A 82 -7.88 13.30 -0.65
CA GLN A 82 -7.08 12.41 0.17
C GLN A 82 -6.87 11.04 -0.49
N LYS A 83 -7.90 10.45 -1.10
CA LYS A 83 -7.82 9.17 -1.80
C LYS A 83 -6.88 9.28 -3.01
N ILE A 84 -7.07 10.28 -3.88
CA ILE A 84 -6.20 10.50 -5.06
C ILE A 84 -4.74 10.69 -4.64
N MET A 85 -4.49 11.52 -3.63
CA MET A 85 -3.12 11.77 -3.14
C MET A 85 -2.51 10.54 -2.45
N GLY A 86 -3.32 9.73 -1.76
CA GLY A 86 -2.89 8.46 -1.18
C GLY A 86 -2.46 7.43 -2.24
N MET A 87 -3.16 7.38 -3.37
CA MET A 87 -2.86 6.46 -4.48
C MET A 87 -1.49 6.73 -5.11
N THR A 88 -1.01 7.98 -5.10
CA THR A 88 0.31 8.31 -5.66
C THR A 88 1.48 7.85 -4.79
N SER A 89 1.19 7.36 -3.58
CA SER A 89 2.18 7.05 -2.56
C SER A 89 3.21 6.02 -2.99
N LYS A 90 2.91 5.09 -3.90
CA LYS A 90 3.88 4.09 -4.36
C LYS A 90 4.99 4.70 -5.20
N THR A 91 4.67 5.66 -6.06
CA THR A 91 5.64 6.42 -6.84
C THR A 91 6.40 7.42 -5.96
N PHE A 92 5.68 8.21 -5.15
CA PHE A 92 6.26 9.31 -4.37
C PHE A 92 6.54 8.96 -2.90
N HIS A 93 6.75 7.68 -2.57
CA HIS A 93 6.88 7.26 -1.17
C HIS A 93 8.12 7.84 -0.49
N ARG A 94 9.17 8.15 -1.27
CA ARG A 94 10.43 8.74 -0.79
C ARG A 94 10.34 10.26 -0.69
N LYS A 95 9.15 10.77 -0.38
CA LYS A 95 8.93 12.19 -0.12
C LYS A 95 9.30 12.53 1.32
N LEU A 96 9.89 13.72 1.50
CA LEU A 96 9.95 14.37 2.80
C LEU A 96 8.57 14.97 3.14
N GLY A 97 7.89 15.55 2.16
CA GLY A 97 6.57 16.13 2.34
C GLY A 97 6.08 16.92 1.14
N ILE A 98 4.76 17.17 1.11
CA ILE A 98 4.16 18.17 0.23
C ILE A 98 4.25 19.51 0.95
N ILE A 99 4.79 20.53 0.28
CA ILE A 99 5.03 21.85 0.87
C ILE A 99 4.04 22.91 0.40
N GLU A 100 3.32 22.64 -0.70
CA GLU A 100 2.36 23.59 -1.28
C GLU A 100 1.35 22.83 -2.14
N PHE A 101 0.06 23.13 -1.99
CA PHE A 101 -0.95 22.86 -3.02
C PHE A 101 -1.15 24.16 -3.79
N VAL A 102 -0.74 24.18 -5.05
CA VAL A 102 -0.76 25.36 -5.92
C VAL A 102 -2.18 25.62 -6.41
N ASP A 103 -2.87 24.58 -6.88
CA ASP A 103 -4.25 24.65 -7.37
C ASP A 103 -4.96 23.31 -7.15
N ILE A 104 -6.24 23.37 -6.79
CA ILE A 104 -7.10 22.19 -6.67
C ILE A 104 -8.44 22.49 -7.32
N ALA A 105 -8.74 21.80 -8.41
CA ALA A 105 -10.04 21.84 -9.07
C ALA A 105 -10.81 20.55 -8.78
N MET A 106 -12.05 20.67 -8.31
CA MET A 106 -13.00 19.57 -8.17
C MET A 106 -13.99 19.64 -9.33
N THR A 107 -13.78 18.81 -10.34
CA THR A 107 -14.36 18.99 -11.68
C THR A 107 -15.60 18.15 -11.94
N HIS A 108 -15.76 17.01 -11.24
CA HIS A 108 -16.95 16.17 -11.31
C HIS A 108 -17.32 15.63 -9.92
N PRO A 109 -18.63 15.46 -9.62
CA PRO A 109 -19.08 14.90 -8.35
C PRO A 109 -18.65 13.42 -8.24
N VAL A 110 -18.40 12.98 -7.01
CA VAL A 110 -18.11 11.58 -6.66
C VAL A 110 -19.21 11.07 -5.75
N PHE A 111 -19.66 9.84 -5.96
CA PHE A 111 -20.70 9.19 -5.17
C PHE A 111 -20.25 7.83 -4.65
N GLY A 112 -20.94 7.32 -3.63
CA GLY A 112 -20.77 5.93 -3.19
C GLY A 112 -21.01 4.96 -4.36
N GLY A 113 -20.02 4.09 -4.63
CA GLY A 113 -19.97 3.16 -5.75
C GLY A 113 -18.97 3.56 -6.85
N ASP A 114 -18.54 4.83 -6.90
CA ASP A 114 -17.54 5.26 -7.87
C ASP A 114 -16.16 4.66 -7.57
N THR A 115 -15.40 4.39 -8.62
CA THR A 115 -14.02 3.89 -8.51
C THR A 115 -13.05 4.93 -9.02
N LEU A 116 -12.17 5.38 -8.12
CA LEU A 116 -11.16 6.39 -8.39
C LEU A 116 -9.89 5.76 -8.96
N TYR A 117 -9.27 6.47 -9.89
CA TYR A 117 -7.94 6.25 -10.45
C TYR A 117 -7.14 7.55 -10.33
N ALA A 118 -5.81 7.47 -10.31
CA ALA A 118 -4.96 8.64 -10.27
C ALA A 118 -3.87 8.59 -11.34
N GLU A 119 -3.57 9.74 -11.95
CA GLU A 119 -2.50 9.93 -12.92
C GLU A 119 -1.69 11.17 -12.54
N SER A 120 -0.36 11.08 -12.49
CA SER A 120 0.51 12.22 -12.17
C SER A 120 1.45 12.56 -13.30
N THR A 121 1.57 13.85 -13.61
CA THR A 121 2.56 14.40 -14.54
C THR A 121 3.58 15.24 -13.80
N ILE A 122 4.86 14.98 -14.02
CA ILE A 122 5.95 15.81 -13.48
C ILE A 122 6.05 17.08 -14.32
N LYS A 123 5.72 18.23 -13.74
CA LYS A 123 5.73 19.53 -14.41
C LYS A 123 7.13 20.15 -14.39
N THR A 124 7.77 20.19 -13.21
CA THR A 124 9.16 20.69 -13.05
C THR A 124 9.94 19.81 -12.09
N LYS A 125 11.27 19.84 -12.24
CA LYS A 125 12.25 19.16 -11.38
C LYS A 125 13.40 20.13 -11.11
N GLU A 126 13.62 20.45 -9.84
CA GLU A 126 14.54 21.51 -9.42
C GLU A 126 15.27 21.08 -8.14
N ASP A 127 16.51 21.54 -7.96
CA ASP A 127 17.17 21.40 -6.66
C ASP A 127 16.46 22.26 -5.61
N TYR A 128 16.36 21.78 -4.38
CA TYR A 128 15.75 22.53 -3.29
C TYR A 128 16.82 23.28 -2.47
N PRO A 129 16.87 24.62 -2.49
CA PRO A 129 17.95 25.38 -1.86
C PRO A 129 18.03 25.19 -0.33
N GLY A 130 16.89 24.95 0.32
CA GLY A 130 16.80 24.85 1.79
C GLY A 130 17.28 23.52 2.36
N ASN A 131 17.45 22.49 1.53
CA ASN A 131 17.91 21.18 1.98
C ASN A 131 18.53 20.38 0.81
N LYS A 132 19.85 20.16 0.88
CA LYS A 132 20.63 19.45 -0.16
C LYS A 132 20.28 17.97 -0.34
N ASP A 133 19.61 17.37 0.64
CA ASP A 133 19.29 15.95 0.66
C ASP A 133 17.96 15.63 -0.06
N VAL A 134 17.23 16.66 -0.48
CA VAL A 134 15.98 16.55 -1.24
C VAL A 134 16.04 17.40 -2.51
N GLY A 135 15.22 17.07 -3.48
CA GLY A 135 14.88 17.94 -4.59
C GLY A 135 13.40 18.27 -4.61
N LEU A 136 13.04 19.29 -5.38
CA LEU A 136 11.68 19.82 -5.51
C LEU A 136 11.08 19.36 -6.84
N LEU A 137 9.88 18.77 -6.77
CA LEU A 137 9.05 18.49 -7.94
C LEU A 137 7.79 19.33 -7.88
N THR A 138 7.39 19.91 -9.02
CA THR A 138 6.01 20.35 -9.23
C THR A 138 5.27 19.24 -9.96
N VAL A 139 4.16 18.78 -9.41
CA VAL A 139 3.40 17.63 -9.92
C VAL A 139 1.96 18.05 -10.15
N VAL A 140 1.38 17.60 -11.27
CA VAL A 140 -0.05 17.70 -11.53
C VAL A 140 -0.63 16.29 -11.45
N THR A 141 -1.48 16.04 -10.46
CA THR A 141 -2.20 14.78 -10.32
C THR A 141 -3.67 14.96 -10.70
N ARG A 142 -4.16 14.11 -11.60
CA ARG A 142 -5.57 14.02 -12.01
C ARG A 142 -6.20 12.82 -11.34
N GLY A 143 -7.40 12.99 -10.80
CA GLY A 143 -8.27 11.90 -10.38
C GLY A 143 -9.29 11.59 -11.47
N LEU A 144 -9.48 10.32 -11.79
CA LEU A 144 -10.46 9.85 -12.77
C LEU A 144 -11.45 8.89 -12.11
N ASN A 145 -12.71 8.85 -12.56
CA ASN A 145 -13.66 7.79 -12.19
C ASN A 145 -13.58 6.59 -13.16
N GLN A 146 -14.44 5.58 -12.96
CA GLN A 146 -14.54 4.39 -13.81
C GLN A 146 -14.96 4.66 -15.26
N ASN A 147 -15.56 5.82 -15.56
CA ASN A 147 -15.95 6.22 -16.90
C ASN A 147 -14.85 7.04 -17.61
N GLY A 148 -13.77 7.39 -16.90
CA GLY A 148 -12.70 8.26 -17.40
C GLY A 148 -12.96 9.75 -17.17
N ASP A 149 -14.02 10.13 -16.44
CA ASP A 149 -14.29 11.53 -16.12
C ASP A 149 -13.27 12.03 -15.10
N GLU A 150 -12.70 13.21 -15.33
CA GLU A 150 -11.78 13.84 -14.39
C GLU A 150 -12.55 14.39 -13.20
N VAL A 151 -12.43 13.78 -12.02
CA VAL A 151 -13.13 14.21 -10.80
C VAL A 151 -12.38 15.29 -10.03
N ALA A 152 -11.05 15.31 -10.16
CA ALA A 152 -10.23 16.36 -9.59
C ALA A 152 -8.92 16.55 -10.35
N LYS A 153 -8.34 17.74 -10.25
CA LYS A 153 -7.01 18.09 -10.75
C LYS A 153 -6.25 18.90 -9.70
N ILE A 154 -5.07 18.44 -9.33
CA ILE A 154 -4.32 18.90 -8.17
C ILE A 154 -2.91 19.24 -8.64
N GLU A 155 -2.53 20.52 -8.61
CA GLU A 155 -1.15 20.95 -8.79
C GLU A 155 -0.51 21.18 -7.41
N TYR A 156 0.63 20.56 -7.14
CA TYR A 156 1.31 20.66 -5.84
C TYR A 156 2.82 20.56 -5.98
N LYS A 157 3.51 21.04 -4.95
CA LYS A 157 4.97 20.96 -4.81
C LYS A 157 5.35 19.97 -3.73
N ILE A 158 6.22 19.04 -4.08
CA ILE A 158 6.64 17.93 -3.23
C ILE A 158 8.16 17.86 -3.15
N LEU A 159 8.68 17.67 -1.94
CA LEU A 159 10.09 17.43 -1.69
C LEU A 159 10.35 15.92 -1.67
N VAL A 160 11.26 15.45 -2.52
CA VAL A 160 11.63 14.04 -2.66
C VAL A 160 13.09 13.86 -2.32
N PHE A 161 13.42 12.84 -1.52
CA PHE A 161 14.79 12.53 -1.16
C PHE A 161 15.61 12.14 -2.39
N LYS A 162 16.84 12.64 -2.43
CA LYS A 162 17.86 12.21 -3.39
C LYS A 162 18.33 10.79 -3.05
N ALA A 163 18.89 10.11 -4.05
CA ALA A 163 19.41 8.75 -3.89
C ALA A 163 20.37 8.64 -2.69
N GLY A 164 20.12 7.67 -1.81
CA GLY A 164 20.90 7.42 -0.59
C GLY A 164 20.69 8.42 0.55
N LYS A 165 19.77 9.39 0.39
CA LYS A 165 19.50 10.45 1.39
C LYS A 165 18.27 10.20 2.24
N HIS A 166 17.42 9.25 1.86
CA HIS A 166 16.26 8.93 2.68
C HIS A 166 16.71 8.32 4.01
N PRO A 167 16.04 8.58 5.16
CA PRO A 167 16.48 8.07 6.46
C PRO A 167 16.62 6.54 6.54
N LEU A 168 15.77 5.80 5.84
CA LEU A 168 15.88 4.33 5.75
C LEU A 168 17.05 3.85 4.88
N ASP A 169 17.76 4.76 4.22
CA ASP A 169 18.95 4.41 3.47
C ASP A 169 20.14 4.12 4.37
N ASN A 170 20.18 4.69 5.58
CA ASN A 170 21.31 4.58 6.50
C ASN A 170 22.67 4.90 5.81
N GLY A 171 22.66 5.82 4.84
CA GLY A 171 23.85 6.19 4.05
C GLY A 171 24.20 5.23 2.91
N ASP A 172 23.42 4.18 2.68
CA ASP A 172 23.61 3.25 1.56
C ASP A 172 23.06 3.84 0.27
N THR A 173 23.97 4.23 -0.63
CA THR A 173 23.65 4.78 -1.95
C THR A 173 23.37 3.70 -2.99
N VAL A 174 23.61 2.42 -2.67
CA VAL A 174 23.66 1.34 -3.64
C VAL A 174 22.34 0.56 -3.64
N ARG A 175 21.24 1.23 -4.02
CA ARG A 175 19.88 0.68 -3.92
C ARG A 175 19.21 0.31 -5.24
N SER A 176 20.01 0.12 -6.27
CA SER A 176 19.65 -0.64 -7.47
C SER A 176 20.70 -1.68 -7.85
N SER A 177 21.76 -1.86 -7.05
CA SER A 177 22.82 -2.80 -7.42
C SER A 177 22.34 -4.24 -7.38
N GLY A 178 22.61 -4.94 -8.48
CA GLY A 178 22.56 -6.39 -8.55
C GLY A 178 21.19 -6.99 -8.86
N VAL A 179 20.18 -6.17 -9.17
CA VAL A 179 18.86 -6.65 -9.59
C VAL A 179 18.50 -6.11 -10.97
N GLU A 180 18.87 -6.86 -12.00
CA GLU A 180 18.54 -6.51 -13.38
C GLU A 180 17.21 -7.13 -13.83
N ASP A 181 16.75 -8.19 -13.15
CA ASP A 181 15.57 -8.96 -13.52
C ASP A 181 14.28 -8.11 -13.55
N ASP A 182 13.50 -8.28 -14.61
CA ASP A 182 12.24 -7.59 -14.86
C ASP A 182 11.13 -8.02 -13.90
N LYS A 183 11.25 -9.18 -13.24
CA LYS A 183 10.29 -9.61 -12.20
C LYS A 183 10.17 -8.63 -11.04
N PHE A 184 11.18 -7.78 -10.85
CA PHE A 184 11.25 -6.77 -9.80
C PHE A 184 10.87 -5.36 -10.27
N ALA A 185 10.36 -5.20 -11.49
CA ALA A 185 9.94 -3.90 -11.97
C ALA A 185 8.77 -3.35 -11.13
N SER A 186 8.88 -2.11 -10.63
CA SER A 186 7.82 -1.43 -9.90
C SER A 186 6.79 -0.77 -10.82
N HIS A 187 7.20 -0.49 -12.06
CA HIS A 187 6.38 0.10 -13.12
C HIS A 187 6.64 -0.60 -14.45
N ARG A 188 5.67 -0.53 -15.34
CA ARG A 188 5.76 -0.94 -16.74
C ARG A 188 5.73 0.31 -17.62
N LEU A 189 6.65 0.39 -18.58
CA LEU A 189 6.64 1.42 -19.62
C LEU A 189 5.56 1.10 -20.66
N LEU A 190 4.69 2.07 -20.95
CA LEU A 190 3.65 1.98 -21.97
C LEU A 190 4.14 2.52 -23.32
N LYS A 191 3.39 2.22 -24.39
CA LYS A 191 3.76 2.61 -25.77
C LYS A 191 3.83 4.11 -25.99
N ASP A 192 3.06 4.88 -25.23
CA ASP A 192 3.02 6.34 -25.27
C ASP A 192 4.14 7.00 -24.42
N GLY A 193 5.00 6.19 -23.78
CA GLY A 193 6.08 6.67 -22.92
C GLY A 193 5.68 6.90 -21.47
N SER A 194 4.40 6.73 -21.11
CA SER A 194 3.94 6.80 -19.72
C SER A 194 4.27 5.52 -18.94
N PHE A 195 4.21 5.59 -17.62
CA PHE A 195 4.51 4.48 -16.72
C PHE A 195 3.26 4.06 -15.98
N ILE A 196 2.98 2.76 -15.88
CA ILE A 196 1.93 2.23 -15.02
C ILE A 196 2.52 1.43 -13.87
N GLU A 197 2.05 1.70 -12.66
CA GLU A 197 2.45 0.97 -11.46
C GLU A 197 2.02 -0.50 -11.53
N GLN A 198 2.92 -1.42 -11.18
CA GLN A 198 2.62 -2.86 -11.10
C GLN A 198 3.13 -3.49 -9.80
N VAL A 199 2.43 -4.49 -9.29
CA VAL A 199 2.72 -5.14 -8.00
C VAL A 199 2.74 -6.66 -8.15
N GLY A 200 3.41 -7.34 -7.22
CA GLY A 200 3.48 -8.78 -7.17
C GLY A 200 4.41 -9.43 -8.22
N ILE A 201 5.09 -10.49 -7.79
CA ILE A 201 5.92 -11.35 -8.64
C ILE A 201 5.04 -12.50 -9.17
N TYR A 202 5.19 -12.87 -10.44
CA TYR A 202 4.42 -13.97 -11.03
C TYR A 202 4.85 -15.33 -10.50
N TYR A 203 3.96 -16.32 -10.67
CA TYR A 203 4.24 -17.70 -10.29
C TYR A 203 5.61 -18.15 -10.79
N GLU A 204 5.91 -18.03 -12.07
CA GLU A 204 7.15 -18.50 -12.72
C GLU A 204 8.40 -17.92 -12.07
N ASP A 205 8.33 -16.66 -11.67
CA ASP A 205 9.46 -15.82 -11.26
C ASP A 205 9.78 -15.95 -9.75
N LEU A 206 8.90 -16.57 -8.96
CA LEU A 206 9.13 -16.94 -7.56
C LEU A 206 9.84 -18.30 -7.48
N MET A 207 11.06 -18.34 -6.96
CA MET A 207 11.90 -19.55 -6.93
C MET A 207 12.08 -20.09 -5.51
N PRO A 208 12.00 -21.41 -5.29
CA PRO A 208 12.36 -22.02 -4.01
C PRO A 208 13.76 -21.59 -3.55
N GLY A 209 13.89 -21.28 -2.27
CA GLY A 209 15.11 -20.73 -1.65
C GLY A 209 15.22 -19.20 -1.70
N GLU A 210 14.37 -18.49 -2.45
CA GLU A 210 14.33 -17.03 -2.41
C GLU A 210 13.73 -16.52 -1.09
N ILE A 211 14.34 -15.45 -0.57
CA ILE A 211 13.93 -14.78 0.65
C ILE A 211 13.59 -13.32 0.35
N TYR A 212 12.43 -12.87 0.82
CA TYR A 212 11.93 -11.51 0.65
C TYR A 212 11.76 -10.82 2.00
N GLU A 213 12.45 -9.72 2.22
CA GLU A 213 12.19 -8.80 3.33
C GLU A 213 11.15 -7.75 2.90
N HIS A 214 10.02 -7.73 3.61
CA HIS A 214 8.90 -6.87 3.29
C HIS A 214 9.01 -5.52 3.99
N ARG A 215 8.63 -4.44 3.29
CA ARG A 215 8.73 -3.06 3.79
C ARG A 215 7.55 -2.20 3.33
N PRO A 216 7.10 -1.23 4.14
CA PRO A 216 7.60 -0.87 5.48
C PRO A 216 7.13 -1.84 6.58
N GLY A 217 7.54 -1.60 7.83
CA GLY A 217 6.94 -2.27 8.99
C GLY A 217 5.59 -1.65 9.35
N LYS A 218 4.80 -2.35 10.18
CA LYS A 218 3.51 -1.88 10.69
C LYS A 218 3.55 -1.79 12.21
N THR A 219 3.28 -0.60 12.75
CA THR A 219 3.08 -0.40 14.20
C THR A 219 1.64 -0.66 14.58
N PHE A 220 1.43 -1.41 15.66
CA PHE A 220 0.10 -1.64 16.20
C PHE A 220 -0.35 -0.51 17.14
N THR A 221 -1.63 -0.14 17.11
CA THR A 221 -2.24 0.79 18.08
C THR A 221 -3.34 0.12 18.88
N GLU A 222 -3.68 0.68 20.04
CA GLU A 222 -4.81 0.17 20.82
C GLU A 222 -6.14 0.37 20.09
N GLU A 223 -6.29 1.50 19.41
CA GLU A 223 -7.53 1.87 18.72
C GLU A 223 -7.84 0.91 17.58
N GLU A 224 -6.86 0.61 16.72
CA GLU A 224 -7.09 -0.32 15.62
C GLU A 224 -7.33 -1.74 16.14
N ASN A 225 -6.65 -2.15 17.21
CA ASN A 225 -6.84 -3.47 17.80
C ASN A 225 -8.25 -3.60 18.42
N ARG A 226 -8.72 -2.57 19.13
CA ARG A 226 -10.11 -2.46 19.62
C ARG A 226 -11.10 -2.60 18.46
N LEU A 227 -10.88 -1.84 17.39
CA LEU A 227 -11.77 -1.85 16.22
C LEU A 227 -11.81 -3.23 15.56
N HIS A 228 -10.66 -3.87 15.38
CA HIS A 228 -10.57 -5.22 14.82
C HIS A 228 -11.26 -6.26 15.72
N ALA A 229 -11.02 -6.22 17.03
CA ALA A 229 -11.67 -7.10 17.99
C ALA A 229 -13.20 -6.93 17.97
N LEU A 230 -13.70 -5.69 17.97
CA LEU A 230 -15.14 -5.41 17.88
C LEU A 230 -15.75 -5.93 16.59
N ARG A 231 -15.09 -5.71 15.44
CA ARG A 231 -15.55 -6.20 14.13
C ARG A 231 -15.54 -7.73 14.01
N SER A 232 -14.78 -8.43 14.85
CA SER A 232 -14.77 -9.90 14.92
C SER A 232 -15.59 -10.49 16.06
N LEU A 233 -16.34 -9.66 16.81
CA LEU A 233 -17.05 -10.08 18.03
C LEU A 233 -16.12 -10.74 19.07
N GLU A 234 -14.87 -10.29 19.13
CA GLU A 234 -13.92 -10.70 20.15
C GLU A 234 -14.17 -9.85 21.41
N LEU A 235 -14.80 -10.48 22.42
CA LEU A 235 -15.34 -9.82 23.61
C LEU A 235 -14.38 -9.82 24.81
N SER A 236 -13.18 -10.36 24.67
CA SER A 236 -12.23 -10.42 25.78
C SER A 236 -11.89 -9.01 26.31
N PRO A 237 -11.90 -8.80 27.65
CA PRO A 237 -11.61 -7.50 28.24
C PRO A 237 -10.17 -7.04 27.99
N GLN A 238 -9.25 -7.95 27.65
CA GLN A 238 -7.86 -7.62 27.31
C GLN A 238 -7.72 -6.78 26.03
N TYR A 239 -8.79 -6.66 25.24
CA TYR A 239 -8.83 -5.85 24.02
C TYR A 239 -9.76 -4.64 24.12
N SER A 240 -10.70 -4.60 25.06
CA SER A 240 -11.79 -3.61 25.09
C SER A 240 -11.90 -2.82 26.40
N ASP A 241 -11.42 -3.37 27.52
CA ASP A 241 -11.57 -2.77 28.85
C ASP A 241 -10.24 -2.18 29.35
N SER A 242 -10.10 -0.86 29.25
CA SER A 242 -8.91 -0.14 29.70
C SER A 242 -8.64 -0.28 31.20
N HIS A 243 -9.67 -0.47 32.04
CA HIS A 243 -9.50 -0.67 33.48
C HIS A 243 -8.94 -2.07 33.75
N TYR A 244 -9.49 -3.10 33.10
CA TYR A 244 -8.96 -4.46 33.15
C TYR A 244 -7.50 -4.50 32.71
N ILE A 245 -7.17 -3.88 31.57
CA ILE A 245 -5.81 -3.87 31.02
C ILE A 245 -4.84 -3.20 32.00
N ALA A 246 -5.20 -2.04 32.57
CA ALA A 246 -4.36 -1.34 33.54
C ALA A 246 -4.11 -2.17 34.82
N GLN A 247 -5.08 -2.98 35.24
CA GLN A 247 -4.96 -3.81 36.45
C GLN A 247 -4.21 -5.13 36.20
N PHE A 248 -4.40 -5.75 35.04
CA PHE A 248 -3.98 -7.14 34.80
C PHE A 248 -2.91 -7.31 33.71
N SER A 249 -2.60 -6.28 32.91
CA SER A 249 -1.51 -6.32 31.92
C SER A 249 -0.37 -5.38 32.28
N LYS A 250 0.85 -5.93 32.37
CA LYS A 250 2.06 -5.14 32.65
C LYS A 250 2.59 -4.34 31.45
N ASN A 251 2.20 -4.72 30.23
CA ASN A 251 2.76 -4.19 28.99
C ASN A 251 1.72 -3.40 28.16
N GLY A 252 0.56 -3.09 28.74
CA GLY A 252 -0.56 -2.46 28.03
C GLY A 252 -1.40 -3.46 27.23
N MET A 253 -2.11 -2.97 26.22
CA MET A 253 -3.03 -3.80 25.42
C MET A 253 -2.28 -4.84 24.59
N LEU A 254 -2.66 -6.11 24.75
CA LEU A 254 -2.20 -7.21 23.89
C LEU A 254 -2.85 -7.08 22.50
N ILE A 255 -2.10 -7.36 21.45
CA ILE A 255 -2.63 -7.45 20.08
C ILE A 255 -3.27 -8.82 19.87
N ALA A 256 -4.50 -8.81 19.36
CA ALA A 256 -5.23 -10.03 19.08
C ALA A 256 -4.44 -10.91 18.10
N GLU A 257 -4.29 -12.19 18.42
CA GLU A 257 -3.42 -13.09 17.69
C GLU A 257 -3.88 -13.32 16.24
N PRO A 258 -5.19 -13.46 15.94
CA PRO A 258 -5.67 -13.49 14.56
C PRO A 258 -5.38 -12.19 13.79
N PHE A 259 -5.41 -11.03 14.48
CA PHE A 259 -5.07 -9.75 13.87
C PHE A 259 -3.58 -9.68 13.54
N LEU A 260 -2.70 -10.16 14.42
CA LEU A 260 -1.27 -10.32 14.14
C LEU A 260 -0.99 -11.19 12.91
N VAL A 261 -1.65 -12.35 12.80
CA VAL A 261 -1.54 -13.24 11.63
C VAL A 261 -2.03 -12.56 10.36
N GLY A 262 -3.15 -11.83 10.45
CA GLY A 262 -3.69 -11.03 9.36
C GLY A 262 -2.71 -9.96 8.87
N VAL A 263 -2.13 -9.16 9.77
CA VAL A 263 -1.16 -8.12 9.42
C VAL A 263 0.13 -8.71 8.87
N LEU A 264 0.67 -9.79 9.47
CA LEU A 264 1.83 -10.48 8.92
C LEU A 264 1.56 -10.91 7.47
N THR A 265 0.39 -11.48 7.20
CA THR A 265 -0.02 -11.86 5.83
C THR A 265 -0.11 -10.66 4.90
N ALA A 266 -0.75 -9.58 5.33
CA ALA A 266 -0.93 -8.37 4.53
C ALA A 266 0.40 -7.67 4.18
N LEU A 267 1.38 -7.68 5.09
CA LEU A 267 2.72 -7.13 4.84
C LEU A 267 3.43 -7.82 3.67
N THR A 268 3.11 -9.08 3.38
CA THR A 268 3.72 -9.82 2.27
C THR A 268 3.10 -9.51 0.89
N THR A 269 1.95 -8.84 0.87
CA THR A 269 1.11 -8.71 -0.32
C THR A 269 1.84 -8.01 -1.47
N ARG A 270 2.70 -7.04 -1.20
CA ARG A 270 3.44 -6.35 -2.26
C ARG A 270 4.34 -7.30 -3.09
N THR A 271 4.89 -8.33 -2.47
CA THR A 271 5.61 -9.43 -3.14
C THR A 271 4.65 -10.42 -3.81
N PHE A 272 3.54 -10.76 -3.15
CA PHE A 272 2.65 -11.84 -3.59
C PHE A 272 1.33 -11.37 -4.18
N ASP A 273 1.20 -10.12 -4.65
CA ASP A 273 -0.06 -9.52 -5.12
C ASP A 273 -0.65 -10.22 -6.36
N ARG A 274 0.12 -11.12 -6.97
CA ARG A 274 -0.38 -12.06 -7.98
C ARG A 274 -1.25 -13.18 -7.40
N VAL A 275 -1.48 -13.19 -6.08
CA VAL A 275 -2.30 -14.15 -5.34
C VAL A 275 -3.75 -14.13 -5.82
N VAL A 276 -4.32 -15.33 -5.95
CA VAL A 276 -5.74 -15.54 -6.24
C VAL A 276 -6.51 -15.77 -4.94
N ALA A 277 -6.00 -16.69 -4.12
CA ALA A 277 -6.61 -17.07 -2.85
C ALA A 277 -5.60 -17.79 -1.97
N ASN A 278 -5.67 -17.55 -0.65
CA ASN A 278 -4.99 -18.40 0.32
C ASN A 278 -5.74 -19.73 0.44
N LEU A 279 -5.00 -20.85 0.42
CA LEU A 279 -5.54 -22.21 0.54
C LEU A 279 -5.48 -22.73 1.97
N GLY A 280 -4.56 -22.20 2.78
CA GLY A 280 -4.44 -22.55 4.19
C GLY A 280 -3.12 -22.11 4.80
N TRP A 281 -3.11 -22.08 6.13
CA TRP A 281 -1.93 -21.85 6.95
C TRP A 281 -1.66 -23.09 7.80
N ASN A 282 -0.40 -23.44 7.93
CA ASN A 282 0.10 -24.54 8.73
C ASN A 282 1.19 -24.02 9.68
N ASN A 283 1.48 -24.76 10.73
CA ASN A 283 2.62 -24.50 11.63
C ASN A 283 2.67 -23.06 12.18
N ILE A 284 1.52 -22.44 12.44
CA ILE A 284 1.46 -21.12 13.05
C ILE A 284 2.01 -21.22 14.48
N LYS A 285 3.07 -20.48 14.80
CA LYS A 285 3.63 -20.37 16.14
C LYS A 285 3.69 -18.91 16.55
N LEU A 286 3.01 -18.60 17.65
CA LEU A 286 3.02 -17.29 18.31
C LEU A 286 4.10 -17.33 19.38
N ILE A 287 5.30 -16.89 19.02
CA ILE A 287 6.54 -17.09 19.81
C ILE A 287 6.61 -16.12 20.98
N LYS A 288 6.16 -14.87 20.77
CA LYS A 288 6.10 -13.82 21.79
C LYS A 288 4.81 -13.03 21.66
N PRO A 289 4.24 -12.55 22.78
CA PRO A 289 3.13 -11.61 22.73
C PRO A 289 3.56 -10.31 22.04
N VAL A 290 2.62 -9.71 21.30
CA VAL A 290 2.78 -8.40 20.66
C VAL A 290 1.82 -7.44 21.35
N TYR A 291 2.29 -6.24 21.66
CA TYR A 291 1.49 -5.23 22.36
C TYR A 291 1.28 -3.99 21.48
N ALA A 292 0.26 -3.19 21.80
CA ALA A 292 0.10 -1.88 21.21
C ALA A 292 1.39 -1.06 21.39
N GLY A 293 1.83 -0.41 20.31
CA GLY A 293 3.12 0.28 20.22
C GLY A 293 4.25 -0.55 19.59
N ASP A 294 4.11 -1.88 19.49
CA ASP A 294 5.11 -2.70 18.79
C ASP A 294 5.03 -2.50 17.27
N THR A 295 6.19 -2.48 16.62
CA THR A 295 6.31 -2.46 15.15
C THR A 295 6.77 -3.81 14.67
N ILE A 296 6.02 -4.42 13.75
CA ILE A 296 6.39 -5.69 13.14
C ILE A 296 6.93 -5.53 11.71
N TYR A 297 7.89 -6.38 11.37
CA TYR A 297 8.51 -6.53 10.07
C TYR A 297 8.39 -7.97 9.60
N ALA A 298 8.08 -8.18 8.32
CA ALA A 298 7.87 -9.51 7.77
C ALA A 298 9.02 -9.95 6.87
N VAL A 299 9.34 -11.25 6.93
CA VAL A 299 10.27 -11.92 6.00
C VAL A 299 9.61 -13.20 5.50
N SER A 300 9.65 -13.44 4.19
CA SER A 300 9.13 -14.67 3.59
C SER A 300 10.22 -15.46 2.88
N GLU A 301 10.17 -16.79 3.02
CA GLU A 301 11.05 -17.76 2.38
C GLU A 301 10.18 -18.66 1.49
N ILE A 302 10.52 -18.77 0.20
CA ILE A 302 9.83 -19.68 -0.72
C ILE A 302 10.34 -21.10 -0.46
N LEU A 303 9.49 -21.97 0.07
CA LEU A 303 9.86 -23.34 0.39
C LEU A 303 9.71 -24.25 -0.83
N ASP A 304 8.57 -24.14 -1.53
CA ASP A 304 8.25 -24.95 -2.70
C ASP A 304 7.21 -24.26 -3.58
N LYS A 305 7.04 -24.76 -4.81
CA LYS A 305 5.98 -24.35 -5.73
C LYS A 305 5.58 -25.52 -6.63
N ARG A 306 4.31 -25.56 -7.01
CA ARG A 306 3.81 -26.54 -8.00
C ARG A 306 2.67 -25.97 -8.82
N GLU A 307 2.49 -26.49 -10.03
CA GLU A 307 1.34 -26.10 -10.84
C GLU A 307 0.02 -26.62 -10.26
N SER A 308 -1.07 -25.88 -10.49
CA SER A 308 -2.41 -26.35 -10.15
C SER A 308 -2.92 -27.33 -11.20
N LYS A 309 -3.31 -28.53 -10.77
CA LYS A 309 -3.89 -29.56 -11.65
C LYS A 309 -5.28 -29.19 -12.19
N SER A 310 -6.03 -28.36 -11.46
CA SER A 310 -7.42 -28.01 -11.78
C SER A 310 -7.58 -26.57 -12.28
N ARG A 311 -6.55 -25.72 -12.17
CA ARG A 311 -6.59 -24.31 -12.55
C ARG A 311 -5.37 -23.98 -13.42
N PRO A 312 -5.42 -24.19 -14.75
CA PRO A 312 -4.25 -24.06 -15.63
C PRO A 312 -3.58 -22.68 -15.63
N ALA A 313 -4.33 -21.62 -15.29
CA ALA A 313 -3.84 -20.25 -15.17
C ALA A 313 -3.05 -19.97 -13.87
N GLN A 314 -2.91 -20.95 -12.98
CA GLN A 314 -2.48 -20.73 -11.60
C GLN A 314 -1.48 -21.80 -11.15
N GLY A 315 -0.55 -21.36 -10.30
CA GLY A 315 0.30 -22.23 -9.50
C GLY A 315 -0.06 -22.15 -8.02
N ILE A 316 0.54 -23.02 -7.23
CA ILE A 316 0.43 -23.05 -5.78
C ILE A 316 1.82 -22.84 -5.19
N MET A 317 1.95 -21.80 -4.37
CA MET A 317 3.16 -21.53 -3.61
C MET A 317 3.08 -22.18 -2.23
N HIS A 318 4.21 -22.60 -1.69
CA HIS A 318 4.41 -22.95 -0.28
C HIS A 318 5.44 -21.98 0.28
N VAL A 319 5.02 -21.13 1.22
CA VAL A 319 5.85 -20.03 1.72
C VAL A 319 5.85 -20.05 3.24
N LYS A 320 7.02 -19.88 3.83
CA LYS A 320 7.20 -19.62 5.26
C LYS A 320 7.33 -18.13 5.48
N SER A 321 6.53 -17.56 6.36
CA SER A 321 6.59 -16.14 6.70
C SER A 321 6.84 -15.96 8.19
N SER A 322 7.76 -15.06 8.53
CA SER A 322 8.19 -14.75 9.90
C SER A 322 7.99 -13.26 10.18
N ALA A 323 7.48 -12.93 11.37
CA ALA A 323 7.37 -11.57 11.88
C ALA A 323 8.40 -11.32 12.98
N TYR A 324 9.10 -10.19 12.90
CA TYR A 324 10.05 -9.71 13.89
C TYR A 324 9.58 -8.36 14.43
N ASN A 325 9.72 -8.12 15.74
CA ASN A 325 9.44 -6.81 16.33
C ASN A 325 10.60 -5.81 16.10
N GLN A 326 10.45 -4.58 16.57
CA GLN A 326 11.45 -3.50 16.52
C GLN A 326 12.77 -3.81 17.24
N LYS A 327 12.79 -4.83 18.12
CA LYS A 327 13.99 -5.31 18.82
C LYS A 327 14.67 -6.47 18.08
N GLY A 328 14.16 -6.87 16.91
CA GLY A 328 14.67 -8.00 16.14
C GLY A 328 14.24 -9.37 16.68
N GLU A 329 13.25 -9.42 17.57
CA GLU A 329 12.79 -10.67 18.19
C GLU A 329 11.70 -11.31 17.33
N LEU A 330 11.79 -12.63 17.09
CA LEU A 330 10.75 -13.38 16.39
C LEU A 330 9.47 -13.43 17.25
N VAL A 331 8.36 -12.95 16.70
CA VAL A 331 7.06 -12.90 17.40
C VAL A 331 6.03 -13.87 16.83
N CYS A 332 6.04 -14.09 15.51
CA CYS A 332 5.11 -15.00 14.84
C CYS A 332 5.81 -15.66 13.65
N ILE A 333 5.50 -16.92 13.40
CA ILE A 333 5.93 -17.64 12.20
C ILE A 333 4.82 -18.57 11.73
N TYR A 334 4.66 -18.70 10.42
CA TYR A 334 3.76 -19.69 9.83
C TYR A 334 4.30 -20.20 8.50
N GLU A 335 3.71 -21.28 8.02
CA GLU A 335 3.76 -21.68 6.62
C GLU A 335 2.37 -21.50 5.99
N ARG A 336 2.31 -21.11 4.73
CA ARG A 336 1.04 -20.99 4.00
C ARG A 336 1.14 -21.54 2.60
N HIS A 337 -0.01 -22.01 2.11
CA HIS A 337 -0.22 -22.32 0.71
C HIS A 337 -1.19 -21.34 0.10
N PHE A 338 -0.89 -20.83 -1.09
CA PHE A 338 -1.79 -19.94 -1.82
C PHE A 338 -1.71 -20.14 -3.33
N LEU A 339 -2.84 -19.92 -4.00
CA LEU A 339 -2.92 -19.85 -5.45
C LEU A 339 -2.35 -18.53 -5.93
N ILE A 340 -1.59 -18.55 -7.02
CA ILE A 340 -0.98 -17.38 -7.64
C ILE A 340 -1.09 -17.46 -9.16
N TYR A 341 -1.36 -16.35 -9.82
CA TYR A 341 -1.48 -16.30 -11.27
C TYR A 341 -0.13 -16.53 -11.96
N LYS A 342 -0.18 -17.32 -13.03
CA LYS A 342 0.88 -17.44 -14.03
C LYS A 342 0.98 -16.18 -14.86
N LYS A 343 2.17 -15.89 -15.38
CA LYS A 343 2.45 -14.72 -16.22
C LYS A 343 1.49 -14.65 -17.41
N GLY A 344 0.84 -13.51 -17.59
CA GLY A 344 -0.13 -13.29 -18.67
C GLY A 344 -1.46 -14.05 -18.54
N MET A 345 -1.73 -14.73 -17.42
CA MET A 345 -2.95 -15.54 -17.25
C MET A 345 -3.92 -14.99 -16.17
N GLY A 346 -3.57 -13.88 -15.52
CA GLY A 346 -4.41 -13.20 -14.54
C GLY A 346 -5.26 -12.07 -15.14
N PRO A 347 -6.18 -11.47 -14.36
CA PRO A 347 -7.13 -10.46 -14.85
C PRO A 347 -6.53 -9.05 -15.03
N TYR A 348 -5.22 -8.89 -14.83
CA TYR A 348 -4.55 -7.58 -14.74
C TYR A 348 -4.70 -6.75 -16.02
N GLU A 349 -4.41 -7.33 -17.18
CA GLU A 349 -4.51 -6.61 -18.45
C GLU A 349 -5.95 -6.19 -18.73
N SER A 350 -6.92 -7.09 -18.54
CA SER A 350 -8.35 -6.78 -18.70
C SER A 350 -8.87 -5.75 -17.69
N ALA A 351 -8.22 -5.63 -16.53
CA ALA A 351 -8.55 -4.63 -15.51
C ALA A 351 -7.83 -3.29 -15.74
N GLY A 352 -6.97 -3.17 -16.76
CA GLY A 352 -6.19 -1.96 -17.03
C GLY A 352 -4.95 -1.77 -16.14
N TYR A 353 -4.26 -2.88 -15.81
CA TYR A 353 -3.05 -2.95 -14.99
C TYR A 353 -1.84 -3.46 -15.80
#